data_AF-A0A7E4WCF9-F1
#
_entry.id   AF-A0A7E4WCF9-F1
#
_cell.length_a   1.000
_cell.length_b   1.000
_cell.length_c   1.000
_cell.angle_alpha   90.00
_cell.angle_beta   90.00
_cell.angle_gamma   90.00
#
_symmetry.space_group_name_H-M   'P 1'
#
loop_
_entity.id
_entity.type
_entity.pdbx_description
1 polymer ?
#
loop_
_entity_poly.entity_id
_entity_poly.type
_entity_poly.pdbx_seq_one_letter_code
_entity_poly.pdbx_strand_id
1 'polypeptide(L)'
;MGYKPGTTLGKEGSNAIAEPLPLPVKLGRKGVGHDVEEQSEAKEKIDQHIRAMKEAAAQQTELLHDYRKRKRVTVDTKQVIGDIMKMRKACQELDVTAGLELPTVSWHWPIYKDRTGEIHNEPAPFKRRQPGAEEEDEEDAKFIYANGKEAPGNERFDELAEEELTDRLFQFSLYLREKHLYCHWCGAKFDDADQLGEQCPGNSRDAHE
;
A
#
# COMPACT_ATOMS: atom_id res chain seq x y z
N MET A 1 -73.50 7.13 -58.86
CA MET A 1 -72.18 7.80 -58.89
C MET A 1 -71.25 6.96 -58.06
N GLY A 2 -70.68 5.93 -58.69
CA GLY A 2 -70.13 4.76 -58.02
C GLY A 2 -68.63 4.70 -58.15
N TYR A 3 -67.96 4.64 -57.00
CA TYR A 3 -66.67 3.97 -56.88
C TYR A 3 -66.78 2.60 -57.57
N LYS A 4 -65.93 2.32 -58.56
CA LYS A 4 -65.83 1.01 -59.18
C LYS A 4 -64.82 0.19 -58.35
N PRO A 5 -65.17 -1.02 -57.90
CA PRO A 5 -64.24 -1.88 -57.17
C PRO A 5 -62.94 -2.06 -57.97
N GLY A 6 -61.79 -1.68 -57.39
CA GLY A 6 -60.48 -1.78 -58.03
C GLY A 6 -59.91 -0.48 -58.63
N THR A 7 -60.62 0.65 -58.53
CA THR A 7 -60.08 1.95 -58.93
C THR A 7 -59.34 2.61 -57.77
N THR A 8 -58.11 3.09 -57.98
CA THR A 8 -57.30 3.76 -56.94
C THR A 8 -57.96 5.04 -56.45
N LEU A 9 -58.01 5.23 -55.13
CA LEU A 9 -58.49 6.48 -54.53
C LEU A 9 -57.31 7.45 -54.37
N GLY A 10 -57.32 8.58 -55.09
CA GLY A 10 -56.29 9.64 -54.97
C GLY A 10 -55.80 10.20 -56.31
N LYS A 11 -54.97 11.25 -56.27
CA LYS A 11 -54.40 11.91 -57.47
C LYS A 11 -53.33 10.99 -58.09
N GLU A 12 -53.44 10.71 -59.38
CA GLU A 12 -52.51 9.87 -60.12
C GLU A 12 -51.08 10.44 -60.02
N GLY A 13 -50.12 9.62 -59.56
CA GLY A 13 -48.70 9.91 -59.69
C GLY A 13 -47.82 9.87 -58.44
N SER A 14 -48.37 9.76 -57.22
CA SER A 14 -47.45 9.59 -56.06
C SER A 14 -47.96 8.85 -54.83
N ASN A 15 -49.27 8.71 -54.58
CA ASN A 15 -49.79 7.96 -53.42
C ASN A 15 -51.23 7.46 -53.67
N ALA A 16 -51.53 6.97 -54.86
CA ALA A 16 -52.84 6.40 -55.19
C ALA A 16 -52.89 4.95 -54.68
N ILE A 17 -53.65 4.70 -53.61
CA ILE A 17 -53.68 3.39 -52.96
C ILE A 17 -54.89 2.60 -53.48
N ALA A 18 -54.64 1.39 -54.00
CA ALA A 18 -55.68 0.47 -54.45
C ALA A 18 -56.17 -0.46 -53.32
N GLU A 19 -55.28 -0.77 -52.38
CA GLU A 19 -55.57 -1.62 -51.24
C GLU A 19 -56.06 -0.77 -50.05
N PRO A 20 -57.06 -1.23 -49.30
CA PRO A 20 -57.48 -0.51 -48.10
C PRO A 20 -56.28 -0.36 -47.16
N LEU A 21 -56.12 0.83 -46.56
CA LEU A 21 -55.09 1.06 -45.55
C LEU A 21 -55.19 -0.05 -44.50
N PRO A 22 -54.12 -0.85 -44.30
CA PRO A 22 -54.16 -1.92 -43.33
C PRO A 22 -54.34 -1.29 -41.96
N LEU A 23 -55.49 -1.55 -41.33
CA LEU A 23 -55.74 -1.16 -39.96
C LEU A 23 -55.00 -2.17 -39.07
N PRO A 24 -53.94 -1.78 -38.35
CA PRO A 24 -53.33 -2.65 -37.36
C PRO A 24 -54.33 -2.83 -36.22
N VAL A 25 -55.12 -3.90 -36.30
CA VAL A 25 -56.07 -4.26 -35.25
C VAL A 25 -55.24 -4.75 -34.05
N LYS A 26 -55.03 -3.90 -33.06
CA LYS A 26 -54.42 -4.30 -31.79
C LYS A 26 -55.35 -5.32 -31.12
N LEU A 27 -54.84 -6.53 -30.91
CA LEU A 27 -55.56 -7.64 -30.27
C LEU A 27 -55.64 -7.49 -28.73
N GLY A 28 -54.96 -6.49 -28.16
CA GLY A 28 -54.93 -6.23 -26.71
C GLY A 28 -55.97 -5.20 -26.26
N ARG A 29 -56.37 -5.26 -24.98
CA ARG A 29 -57.27 -4.29 -24.34
C ARG A 29 -56.56 -3.02 -23.82
N LYS A 30 -55.25 -2.87 -23.98
CA LYS A 30 -54.49 -1.70 -23.54
C LYS A 30 -54.65 -0.53 -24.54
N GLY A 31 -54.68 0.70 -24.02
CA GLY A 31 -54.88 1.92 -24.82
C GLY A 31 -53.75 2.22 -25.81
N VAL A 32 -54.03 3.00 -26.84
CA VAL A 32 -53.04 3.49 -27.80
C VAL A 32 -52.06 4.43 -27.07
N GLY A 33 -50.81 4.01 -26.90
CA GLY A 33 -49.76 4.76 -26.17
C GLY A 33 -49.12 3.98 -25.01
N HIS A 34 -49.83 3.03 -24.42
CA HIS A 34 -49.33 2.23 -23.29
C HIS A 34 -48.10 1.38 -23.62
N ASP A 35 -47.97 0.93 -24.87
CA ASP A 35 -46.81 0.13 -25.28
C ASP A 35 -45.50 0.95 -25.28
N VAL A 36 -45.58 2.26 -25.51
CA VAL A 36 -44.42 3.16 -25.49
C VAL A 36 -44.04 3.50 -24.05
N GLU A 37 -45.04 3.77 -23.21
CA GLU A 37 -44.86 4.07 -21.79
C GLU A 37 -44.29 2.85 -21.03
N GLU A 38 -44.81 1.66 -21.31
CA GLU A 38 -44.30 0.40 -20.74
C GLU A 38 -42.86 0.11 -21.20
N GLN A 39 -42.52 0.45 -22.44
CA GLN A 39 -41.14 0.35 -22.94
C GLN A 39 -40.21 1.38 -22.30
N SER A 40 -40.66 2.62 -22.05
CA SER A 40 -39.84 3.62 -21.34
C SER A 40 -39.64 3.23 -19.88
N GLU A 41 -40.69 2.79 -19.18
CA GLU A 41 -40.57 2.32 -17.80
C GLU A 41 -39.63 1.11 -17.68
N ALA A 42 -39.68 0.17 -18.64
CA ALA A 42 -38.78 -0.97 -18.68
C ALA A 42 -37.33 -0.54 -18.90
N LYS A 43 -37.08 0.42 -19.80
CA LYS A 43 -35.74 0.98 -20.03
C LYS A 43 -35.20 1.71 -18.80
N GLU A 44 -36.03 2.53 -18.16
CA GLU A 44 -35.65 3.26 -16.94
C GLU A 44 -35.27 2.29 -15.80
N LYS A 45 -36.00 1.20 -15.62
CA LYS A 45 -35.66 0.15 -14.64
C LYS A 45 -34.34 -0.52 -14.95
N ILE A 46 -34.07 -0.83 -16.22
CA ILE A 46 -32.79 -1.41 -16.66
C ILE A 46 -31.65 -0.40 -16.42
N ASP A 47 -31.84 0.87 -16.77
CA ASP A 47 -30.83 1.92 -16.58
C ASP A 47 -30.55 2.15 -15.09
N GLN A 48 -31.58 2.16 -14.24
CA GLN A 48 -31.43 2.23 -12.78
C GLN A 48 -30.63 1.02 -12.27
N HIS A 49 -30.92 -0.18 -12.76
CA HIS A 49 -30.18 -1.38 -12.37
C HIS A 49 -28.71 -1.32 -12.80
N ILE A 50 -28.43 -0.88 -14.03
CA ILE A 50 -27.07 -0.70 -14.55
C ILE A 50 -26.32 0.38 -13.75
N ARG A 51 -26.97 1.49 -13.40
CA ARG A 51 -26.38 2.54 -12.56
C ARG A 51 -26.03 2.02 -11.18
N ALA A 52 -26.97 1.35 -10.51
CA ALA A 52 -26.73 0.73 -9.21
C ALA A 52 -25.58 -0.29 -9.26
N MET A 53 -25.52 -1.12 -10.32
CA MET A 53 -24.43 -2.07 -10.52
C MET A 53 -23.07 -1.37 -10.71
N LYS A 54 -23.02 -0.27 -11.48
CA LYS A 54 -21.81 0.53 -11.70
C LYS A 54 -21.35 1.21 -10.42
N GLU A 55 -22.26 1.79 -9.63
CA GLU A 55 -21.96 2.41 -8.35
C GLU A 55 -21.44 1.39 -7.33
N ALA A 56 -22.08 0.22 -7.24
CA ALA A 56 -21.61 -0.87 -6.39
C ALA A 56 -20.21 -1.37 -6.82
N ALA A 57 -19.97 -1.49 -8.13
CA ALA A 57 -18.64 -1.83 -8.65
C ALA A 57 -17.60 -0.75 -8.32
N ALA A 58 -17.93 0.54 -8.46
CA ALA A 58 -17.04 1.64 -8.11
C ALA A 58 -16.69 1.63 -6.62
N GLN A 59 -17.68 1.47 -5.74
CA GLN A 59 -17.46 1.32 -4.30
C GLN A 59 -16.55 0.13 -3.98
N GLN A 60 -16.75 -1.01 -4.65
CA GLN A 60 -15.87 -2.17 -4.49
C GLN A 60 -14.44 -1.87 -4.93
N THR A 61 -14.24 -1.15 -6.04
CA THR A 61 -12.89 -0.76 -6.49
C THR A 61 -12.20 0.19 -5.54
N GLU A 62 -12.91 1.17 -4.96
CA GLU A 62 -12.35 2.07 -3.96
C GLU A 62 -11.93 1.32 -2.70
N LEU A 63 -12.79 0.43 -2.19
CA LEU A 63 -12.45 -0.42 -1.03
C LEU A 63 -11.21 -1.29 -1.28
N LEU A 64 -11.06 -1.84 -2.49
CA LEU A 64 -9.87 -2.60 -2.87
C LEU A 64 -8.61 -1.73 -2.93
N HIS A 65 -8.72 -0.50 -3.44
CA HIS A 65 -7.62 0.45 -3.49
C HIS A 65 -7.17 0.84 -2.07
N ASP A 66 -8.12 1.16 -1.19
CA ASP A 66 -7.85 1.48 0.21
C ASP A 66 -7.19 0.33 0.96
N TYR A 67 -7.69 -0.90 0.77
CA TYR A 67 -7.07 -2.09 1.34
C TYR A 67 -5.61 -2.25 0.88
N ARG A 68 -5.36 -2.11 -0.42
CA ARG A 68 -4.01 -2.18 -1.00
C ARG A 68 -3.10 -1.10 -0.43
N LYS A 69 -3.59 0.14 -0.30
CA LYS A 69 -2.83 1.26 0.27
C LYS A 69 -2.41 0.96 1.71
N ARG A 70 -3.35 0.52 2.57
CA ARG A 70 -3.04 0.14 3.96
C ARG A 70 -2.04 -1.02 4.03
N LYS A 71 -2.16 -2.00 3.14
CA LYS A 71 -1.21 -3.13 3.09
C LYS A 71 0.20 -2.69 2.67
N ARG A 72 0.32 -1.79 1.69
CA ARG A 72 1.63 -1.23 1.27
C ARG A 72 2.33 -0.55 2.44
N VAL A 73 1.64 0.36 3.11
CA VAL A 73 2.15 1.05 4.31
C VAL A 73 2.73 0.08 5.35
N THR A 74 2.02 -1.01 5.67
CA THR A 74 2.51 -1.99 6.65
C THR A 74 3.73 -2.80 6.19
N VAL A 75 3.91 -2.94 4.87
CA VAL A 75 5.09 -3.62 4.29
C VAL A 75 6.26 -2.64 4.23
N ASP A 76 5.99 -1.41 3.82
CA ASP A 76 6.98 -0.34 3.68
C ASP A 76 7.58 0.01 5.06
N THR A 77 6.76 0.15 6.10
CA THR A 77 7.23 0.36 7.49
C THR A 77 8.13 -0.77 7.97
N LYS A 78 7.74 -2.03 7.77
CA LYS A 78 8.57 -3.20 8.11
C LYS A 78 9.88 -3.23 7.34
N GLN A 79 9.86 -2.78 6.09
CA GLN A 79 11.05 -2.68 5.25
C GLN A 79 12.02 -1.62 5.80
N VAL A 80 11.51 -0.42 6.12
CA VAL A 80 12.30 0.64 6.75
C VAL A 80 12.90 0.18 8.08
N ILE A 81 12.11 -0.46 8.94
CA ILE A 81 12.60 -1.01 10.22
C ILE A 81 13.67 -2.08 9.97
N GLY A 82 13.46 -2.97 9.00
CA GLY A 82 14.45 -3.97 8.61
C GLY A 82 15.77 -3.35 8.15
N ASP A 83 15.71 -2.25 7.40
CA ASP A 83 16.89 -1.53 6.94
C ASP A 83 17.59 -0.79 8.10
N ILE A 84 16.84 -0.15 9.00
CA ILE A 84 17.37 0.43 10.25
C ILE A 84 18.14 -0.62 11.06
N MET A 85 17.60 -1.83 11.22
CA MET A 85 18.27 -2.89 11.99
C MET A 85 19.59 -3.32 11.35
N LYS A 86 19.65 -3.40 10.01
CA LYS A 86 20.90 -3.70 9.29
C LYS A 86 21.90 -2.56 9.44
N MET A 87 21.44 -1.31 9.33
CA MET A 87 22.28 -0.13 9.53
C MET A 87 22.84 -0.07 10.96
N ARG A 88 22.06 -0.39 12.00
CA ARG A 88 22.55 -0.49 13.39
C ARG A 88 23.71 -1.47 13.50
N LYS A 89 23.58 -2.64 12.88
CA LYS A 89 24.66 -3.64 12.86
C LYS A 89 25.90 -3.13 12.12
N ALA A 90 25.71 -2.50 10.96
CA ALA A 90 26.81 -1.91 10.19
C ALA A 90 27.52 -0.79 10.97
N CYS A 91 26.77 0.09 11.64
CA CYS A 91 27.32 1.12 12.51
C CYS A 91 28.19 0.49 13.61
N GLN A 92 27.69 -0.54 14.28
CA GLN A 92 28.44 -1.23 15.32
C GLN A 92 29.74 -1.83 14.76
N GLU A 93 29.67 -2.57 13.66
CA GLU A 93 30.83 -3.21 13.05
C GLU A 93 31.88 -2.18 12.65
N LEU A 94 31.47 -1.13 11.93
CA LEU A 94 32.36 -0.08 11.44
C LEU A 94 32.95 0.76 12.60
N ASP A 95 32.13 1.14 13.58
CA ASP A 95 32.60 1.86 14.77
C ASP A 95 33.61 1.03 15.57
N VAL A 96 33.36 -0.27 15.77
CA VAL A 96 34.31 -1.17 16.47
C VAL A 96 35.61 -1.30 15.68
N THR A 97 35.56 -1.44 14.35
CA THR A 97 36.78 -1.47 13.52
C THR A 97 37.55 -0.15 13.56
N ALA A 98 36.86 0.97 13.78
CA ALA A 98 37.46 2.29 13.99
C ALA A 98 37.96 2.51 15.43
N GLY A 99 37.81 1.52 16.33
CA GLY A 99 38.28 1.57 17.71
C GLY A 99 37.34 2.28 18.68
N LEU A 100 36.09 2.52 18.30
CA LEU A 100 35.07 3.08 19.20
C LEU A 100 34.50 1.97 20.08
N GLU A 101 34.51 2.21 21.40
CA GLU A 101 33.93 1.28 22.36
C GLU A 101 32.48 1.59 22.75
N LEU A 102 31.95 2.73 22.31
CA LEU A 102 30.57 3.16 22.55
C LEU A 102 30.06 3.87 21.29
N PRO A 103 28.76 3.78 21.00
CA PRO A 103 28.19 4.49 19.88
C PRO A 103 28.22 6.01 20.11
N THR A 104 28.37 6.78 19.03
CA THR A 104 28.24 8.25 19.09
C THR A 104 26.85 8.67 19.57
N VAL A 105 25.83 7.96 19.11
CA VAL A 105 24.43 8.17 19.48
C VAL A 105 23.91 6.85 20.03
N SER A 106 23.34 6.85 21.23
CA SER A 106 23.07 5.62 21.99
C SER A 106 22.27 4.54 21.25
N TRP A 107 21.30 4.92 20.43
CA TRP A 107 20.47 3.98 19.66
C TRP A 107 21.10 3.55 18.33
N HIS A 108 22.30 4.03 17.98
CA HIS A 108 22.97 3.63 16.73
C HIS A 108 23.48 2.19 16.75
N TRP A 109 23.80 1.64 17.91
CA TRP A 109 24.21 0.24 18.03
C TRP A 109 23.03 -0.63 18.46
N PRO A 110 23.03 -1.94 18.14
CA PRO A 110 22.05 -2.88 18.68
C PRO A 110 22.08 -2.92 20.21
N ILE A 111 20.88 -2.85 20.80
CA ILE A 111 20.68 -2.87 22.26
C ILE A 111 19.94 -4.17 22.62
N TYR A 112 20.43 -4.86 23.64
CA TYR A 112 19.90 -6.13 24.12
C TYR A 112 19.38 -5.98 25.55
N LYS A 113 18.32 -6.69 25.91
CA LYS A 113 17.89 -6.80 27.31
C LYS A 113 18.90 -7.64 28.06
N ASP A 114 19.43 -7.13 29.17
CA ASP A 114 20.32 -7.86 30.08
C ASP A 114 19.48 -8.91 30.81
N ARG A 115 19.46 -10.11 30.25
CA ARG A 115 18.93 -11.29 30.93
C ARG A 115 20.07 -11.80 31.79
N THR A 116 20.23 -11.21 32.96
CA THR A 116 21.22 -11.63 33.95
C THR A 116 21.20 -13.17 34.10
N GLY A 117 22.22 -13.84 33.55
CA GLY A 117 22.33 -15.29 33.57
C GLY A 117 23.39 -15.92 32.66
N GLU A 118 23.28 -15.82 31.33
CA GLU A 118 24.10 -16.64 30.42
C GLU A 118 24.50 -15.90 29.13
N ILE A 119 25.78 -15.55 29.05
CA ILE A 119 26.46 -15.29 27.78
C ILE A 119 26.60 -16.63 27.07
N HIS A 120 25.58 -17.06 26.34
CA HIS A 120 25.72 -18.09 25.32
C HIS A 120 25.59 -17.44 23.94
N ASN A 121 26.70 -17.41 23.21
CA ASN A 121 26.78 -17.14 21.78
C ASN A 121 26.12 -18.29 20.98
N GLU A 122 24.83 -18.53 21.20
CA GLU A 122 23.99 -19.38 20.35
C GLU A 122 22.61 -18.72 20.17
N PRO A 123 22.08 -18.66 18.94
CA PRO A 123 20.74 -18.12 18.71
C PRO A 123 19.71 -18.99 19.45
N ALA A 124 19.08 -18.41 20.48
CA ALA A 124 18.12 -19.12 21.31
C ALA A 124 16.98 -19.73 20.46
N PRO A 125 16.59 -21.00 20.71
CA PRO A 125 15.52 -21.65 19.97
C PRO A 125 14.19 -20.95 20.23
N PHE A 126 13.39 -20.80 19.18
CA PHE A 126 12.04 -20.21 19.18
C PHE A 126 11.15 -20.85 20.26
N LYS A 127 11.10 -20.27 21.46
CA LYS A 127 10.13 -20.66 22.49
C LYS A 127 8.81 -19.94 22.22
N ARG A 128 7.76 -20.70 21.88
CA ARG A 128 6.37 -20.22 21.88
C ARG A 128 6.05 -19.69 23.29
N ARG A 129 5.56 -18.45 23.40
CA ARG A 129 5.09 -17.87 24.67
C ARG A 129 4.00 -18.78 25.26
N GLN A 130 4.21 -19.27 26.48
CA GLN A 130 3.13 -19.76 27.33
C GLN A 130 2.51 -18.55 28.06
N PRO A 131 1.18 -18.44 28.12
CA PRO A 131 0.51 -17.38 28.87
C PRO A 131 0.56 -17.72 30.37
N GLY A 132 1.14 -16.83 31.19
CA GLY A 132 1.23 -16.99 32.65
C GLY A 132 2.60 -16.78 33.28
N ALA A 133 3.59 -16.26 32.55
CA ALA A 133 4.83 -15.77 33.15
C ALA A 133 4.54 -14.42 33.83
N GLU A 134 4.82 -14.36 35.12
CA GLU A 134 4.64 -13.24 36.02
C GLU A 134 5.19 -11.95 35.40
N GLU A 135 4.41 -10.87 35.48
CA GLU A 135 4.79 -9.51 35.10
C GLU A 135 5.82 -9.01 36.12
N GLU A 136 7.06 -9.50 36.03
CA GLU A 136 8.20 -8.86 36.68
C GLU A 136 8.39 -7.49 36.01
N ASP A 137 8.29 -6.44 36.83
CA ASP A 137 8.18 -5.03 36.48
C ASP A 137 9.05 -4.65 35.26
N GLU A 138 8.38 -4.33 34.14
CA GLU A 138 9.03 -4.00 32.86
C GLU A 138 9.85 -2.69 32.91
N GLU A 139 9.76 -1.96 34.02
CA GLU A 139 10.38 -0.66 34.27
C GLU A 139 11.87 -0.73 34.71
N ASP A 140 12.35 -1.86 35.23
CA ASP A 140 13.74 -2.05 35.70
C ASP A 140 14.59 -2.96 34.79
N ALA A 141 14.13 -3.20 33.55
CA ALA A 141 14.90 -3.98 32.58
C ALA A 141 16.21 -3.26 32.22
N LYS A 142 17.35 -3.79 32.68
CA LYS A 142 18.66 -3.29 32.29
C LYS A 142 18.94 -3.63 30.82
N PHE A 143 19.48 -2.67 30.07
CA PHE A 143 19.85 -2.87 28.68
C PHE A 143 21.37 -2.78 28.52
N ILE A 144 21.92 -3.56 27.60
CA ILE A 144 23.36 -3.63 27.32
C ILE A 144 23.63 -3.59 25.82
N TYR A 145 24.79 -3.06 25.46
CA TYR A 145 25.39 -3.25 24.14
C TYR A 145 26.10 -4.60 24.06
N ALA A 146 26.47 -5.04 22.87
CA ALA A 146 27.13 -6.34 22.68
C ALA A 146 28.49 -6.47 23.41
N ASN A 147 29.12 -5.35 23.76
CA ASN A 147 30.36 -5.32 24.54
C ASN A 147 30.14 -5.38 26.06
N GLY A 148 28.90 -5.59 26.51
CA GLY A 148 28.53 -5.67 27.93
C GLY A 148 28.41 -4.33 28.65
N LYS A 149 28.62 -3.20 27.95
CA LYS A 149 28.40 -1.87 28.54
C LYS A 149 26.92 -1.56 28.63
N GLU A 150 26.56 -0.79 29.66
CA GLU A 150 25.18 -0.36 29.89
C GLU A 150 24.69 0.51 28.72
N ALA A 151 23.51 0.17 28.21
CA ALA A 151 22.81 0.90 27.18
C ALA A 151 21.55 1.54 27.79
N PRO A 152 21.07 2.67 27.26
CA PRO A 152 19.72 3.12 27.56
C PRO A 152 18.70 2.13 26.97
N GLY A 153 17.42 2.34 27.31
CA GLY A 153 16.31 1.54 26.78
C GLY A 153 16.36 1.42 25.26
N ASN A 154 16.00 0.23 24.75
CA ASN A 154 15.92 0.02 23.31
C ASN A 154 14.71 0.76 22.72
N GLU A 155 14.96 1.66 21.77
CA GLU A 155 13.90 2.36 21.04
C GLU A 155 13.03 1.37 20.28
N ARG A 156 11.71 1.45 20.48
CA ARG A 156 10.74 0.55 19.85
C ARG A 156 10.33 1.12 18.50
N PHE A 157 11.14 0.88 17.47
CA PHE A 157 10.88 1.38 16.11
C PHE A 157 9.52 0.94 15.56
N ASP A 158 9.00 -0.23 15.95
CA ASP A 158 7.66 -0.69 15.54
C ASP A 158 6.51 0.20 16.05
N GLU A 159 6.77 1.09 17.02
CA GLU A 159 5.78 2.00 17.60
C GLU A 159 5.93 3.45 17.10
N LEU A 160 7.00 3.75 16.36
CA LEU A 160 7.24 5.08 15.80
C LEU A 160 6.34 5.35 14.58
N ALA A 161 6.07 6.63 14.34
CA ALA A 161 5.38 7.04 13.12
C ALA A 161 6.26 6.81 11.88
N GLU A 162 5.65 6.67 10.71
CA GLU A 162 6.36 6.51 9.42
C GLU A 162 7.37 7.63 9.16
N GLU A 163 7.00 8.87 9.44
CA GLU A 163 7.87 10.04 9.28
C GLU A 163 9.12 9.95 10.17
N GLU A 164 8.93 9.57 11.44
CA GLU A 164 10.02 9.39 12.40
C GLU A 164 10.94 8.22 11.99
N LEU A 165 10.37 7.11 11.50
CA LEU A 165 11.14 5.99 10.96
C LEU A 165 12.00 6.41 9.77
N THR A 166 11.45 7.21 8.86
CA THR A 166 12.22 7.72 7.73
C THR A 166 13.34 8.67 8.16
N ASP A 167 13.09 9.53 9.15
CA ASP A 167 14.12 10.41 9.71
C ASP A 167 15.24 9.63 10.39
N ARG A 168 14.88 8.59 11.17
CA ARG A 168 15.84 7.67 11.80
C ARG A 168 16.72 6.97 10.76
N LEU A 169 16.10 6.42 9.72
CA LEU A 169 16.82 5.77 8.61
C LEU A 169 17.79 6.76 7.93
N PHE A 170 17.35 8.00 7.70
CA PHE A 170 18.18 9.03 7.10
C PHE A 170 19.38 9.40 8.00
N GLN A 171 19.16 9.54 9.31
CA GLN A 171 20.23 9.80 10.30
C GLN A 171 21.28 8.68 10.30
N PHE A 172 20.86 7.42 10.25
CA PHE A 172 21.78 6.28 10.10
C PHE A 172 22.60 6.35 8.82
N SER A 173 21.93 6.60 7.70
CA SER A 173 22.59 6.64 6.39
C SER A 173 23.60 7.81 6.30
N LEU A 174 23.24 8.98 6.84
CA LEU A 174 24.16 10.11 6.97
C LEU A 174 25.37 9.77 7.84
N TYR A 175 25.15 9.19 9.03
CA TYR A 175 26.24 8.81 9.93
C TYR A 175 27.24 7.88 9.25
N LEU A 176 26.75 6.84 8.58
CA LEU A 176 27.58 5.88 7.85
C LEU A 176 28.38 6.53 6.71
N ARG A 177 27.75 7.47 5.99
CA ARG A 177 28.38 8.17 4.86
C ARG A 177 29.40 9.20 5.31
N GLU A 178 29.11 9.98 6.35
CA GLU A 178 30.01 11.04 6.84
C GLU A 178 31.18 10.49 7.64
N LYS A 179 30.93 9.52 8.53
CA LYS A 179 31.99 9.01 9.43
C LYS A 179 32.80 7.87 8.82
N HIS A 180 32.13 6.99 8.09
CA HIS A 180 32.72 5.75 7.60
C HIS A 180 32.87 5.69 6.08
N LEU A 181 32.43 6.73 5.37
CA LEU A 181 32.39 6.75 3.90
C LEU A 181 31.73 5.47 3.37
N TYR A 182 30.68 5.01 4.03
CA TYR A 182 30.00 3.75 3.72
C TYR A 182 28.57 4.02 3.28
N CYS A 183 28.17 3.47 2.14
CA CYS A 183 26.77 3.48 1.71
C CYS A 183 26.12 2.12 1.96
N HIS A 184 25.10 2.11 2.81
CA HIS A 184 24.32 0.90 3.10
C HIS A 184 23.66 0.31 1.85
N TRP A 185 23.16 1.16 0.97
CA TRP A 185 22.41 0.75 -0.22
C TRP A 185 23.31 0.16 -1.31
N CYS A 186 24.50 0.72 -1.51
CA CYS A 186 25.53 0.13 -2.37
C CYS A 186 26.17 -1.12 -1.75
N GLY A 187 26.15 -1.23 -0.41
CA GLY A 187 26.88 -2.26 0.33
C GLY A 187 28.40 -2.08 0.26
N ALA A 188 28.88 -0.86 0.03
CA ALA A 188 30.29 -0.57 -0.25
C ALA A 188 30.83 0.57 0.61
N LYS A 189 32.11 0.46 0.97
CA LYS A 189 32.91 1.51 1.60
C LYS A 189 33.74 2.20 0.52
N PHE A 190 33.85 3.52 0.62
CA PHE A 190 34.60 4.38 -0.27
C PHE A 190 35.85 4.91 0.43
N ASP A 191 36.85 5.31 -0.36
CA ASP A 191 38.13 5.78 0.18
C ASP A 191 38.03 7.23 0.65
N ASP A 192 37.32 8.08 -0.11
CA ASP A 192 37.14 9.51 0.15
C ASP A 192 35.71 10.01 -0.13
N ALA A 193 35.37 11.19 0.41
CA ALA A 193 34.06 11.81 0.26
C ALA A 193 33.70 12.17 -1.19
N ASP A 194 34.69 12.57 -1.99
CA ASP A 194 34.48 12.89 -3.40
C ASP A 194 34.08 11.64 -4.19
N GLN A 195 34.78 10.52 -3.95
CA GLN A 195 34.47 9.24 -4.56
C GLN A 195 33.06 8.77 -4.21
N LEU A 196 32.66 8.92 -2.94
CA LEU A 196 31.30 8.63 -2.49
C LEU A 196 30.27 9.46 -3.26
N GLY A 197 30.53 10.75 -3.50
CA GLY A 197 29.64 11.64 -4.23
C GLY A 197 29.53 11.31 -5.72
N GLU A 198 30.61 10.84 -6.35
CA GLU A 198 30.63 10.50 -7.78
C GLU A 198 30.08 9.10 -8.08
N GLN A 199 30.34 8.13 -7.20
CA GLN A 199 30.04 6.72 -7.47
C GLN A 199 28.72 6.26 -6.83
N CYS A 200 28.24 6.93 -5.78
CA CYS A 200 27.00 6.53 -5.11
C CYS A 200 25.80 7.35 -5.62
N PRO A 201 24.73 6.69 -6.12
CA PRO A 201 23.54 7.37 -6.68
C PRO A 201 22.82 8.33 -5.72
N GLY A 202 22.91 8.13 -4.41
CA GLY A 202 22.22 9.00 -3.44
C GLY A 202 22.25 8.48 -2.00
N ASN A 203 21.53 9.14 -1.10
CA ASN A 203 21.43 8.74 0.32
C ASN A 203 20.18 7.92 0.64
N SER A 204 19.25 7.79 -0.30
CA SER A 204 17.99 7.09 -0.13
C SER A 204 18.01 5.75 -0.85
N ARG A 205 17.13 4.85 -0.42
CA ARG A 205 16.89 3.58 -1.09
C ARG A 205 16.44 3.78 -2.54
N ASP A 206 15.51 4.70 -2.78
CA ASP A 206 14.94 5.00 -4.10
C ASP A 206 15.99 5.44 -5.12
N ALA A 207 17.12 6.01 -4.69
CA ALA A 207 18.21 6.36 -5.60
C ALA A 207 18.95 5.12 -6.16
N HIS A 208 18.73 3.94 -5.57
CA HIS A 208 19.41 2.69 -5.89
C HIS A 208 18.45 1.60 -6.42
N GLU A 209 17.19 1.94 -6.69
CA GLU A 209 16.23 1.07 -7.39
C GLU A 209 16.31 1.26 -8.91
#